data_AF-A0A7C6VUC9-F1
#
_entry.id   AF-A0A7C6VUC9-F1
#
_cell.length_a   1.000
_cell.length_b   1.000
_cell.length_c   1.000
_cell.angle_alpha   90.00
_cell.angle_beta   90.00
_cell.angle_gamma   90.00
#
_symmetry.space_group_name_H-M   'P 1'
#
loop_
_entity.id
_entity.type
_entity.pdbx_description
1 polymer ?
#
loop_
_entity_poly.entity_id
_entity_poly.type
_entity_poly.pdbx_seq_one_letter_code
_entity_poly.pdbx_strand_id
1 'polypeptide(L)'
;TVQRGDNLTGIARQYNTTVAAISRYNGLSNPDRLLTGQVLLIPTRAVPASASAGTGLSLQWPVKGRISSSYGYRTHPILNTRHFHGGIDIAVPEGTPVKAAEAGRVIRAGNMGNYGLGVVLDHGGVTTWYGHNSKLLVRVGDTVKKGQTIALVGRTGLTTGPHLDFRIKIGDQTIDPLQLLP
;
A
#
# COMPACT_ATOMS: atom_id res chain seq x y z
N THR A 1 15.74 -18.56 3.77
CA THR A 1 14.89 -19.76 3.71
C THR A 1 14.82 -20.36 5.09
N VAL A 2 13.63 -20.72 5.57
CA VAL A 2 13.37 -21.28 6.89
C VAL A 2 14.09 -22.62 7.03
N GLN A 3 14.86 -22.78 8.08
CA GLN A 3 15.53 -24.02 8.47
C GLN A 3 14.76 -24.72 9.59
N ARG A 4 15.05 -26.00 9.80
CA ARG A 4 14.46 -26.77 10.91
C ARG A 4 14.87 -26.13 12.24
N GLY A 5 13.89 -25.68 13.03
CA GLY A 5 14.11 -25.02 14.32
C GLY A 5 13.99 -23.50 14.27
N ASP A 6 13.88 -22.90 13.08
CA ASP A 6 13.59 -21.49 12.94
C ASP A 6 12.19 -21.14 13.47
N ASN A 7 12.09 -19.98 14.12
CA ASN A 7 10.82 -19.35 14.45
C ASN A 7 10.89 -17.86 14.10
N LEU A 8 9.72 -17.24 13.88
CA LEU A 8 9.68 -15.84 13.46
C LEU A 8 10.30 -14.88 14.47
N THR A 9 10.27 -15.19 15.77
CA THR A 9 10.90 -14.35 16.80
C THR A 9 12.42 -14.33 16.66
N GLY A 10 13.04 -15.48 16.43
CA GLY A 10 14.48 -15.59 16.18
C GLY A 10 14.89 -14.89 14.90
N ILE A 11 14.13 -15.10 13.81
CA ILE A 11 14.36 -14.44 12.52
C ILE A 11 14.17 -12.91 12.66
N ALA A 12 13.11 -12.47 13.34
CA ALA A 12 12.86 -11.04 13.58
C ALA A 12 14.05 -10.37 14.28
N ARG A 13 14.59 -10.99 15.32
CA ARG A 13 15.79 -10.49 16.03
C ARG A 13 17.02 -10.47 15.13
N GLN A 14 17.25 -11.56 14.39
CA GLN A 14 18.42 -11.69 13.51
C GLN A 14 18.48 -10.58 12.46
N TYR A 15 17.33 -10.20 11.91
CA TYR A 15 17.24 -9.22 10.83
C TYR A 15 16.73 -7.84 11.29
N ASN A 16 16.77 -7.58 12.60
CA ASN A 16 16.38 -6.31 13.21
C ASN A 16 15.00 -5.80 12.77
N THR A 17 14.01 -6.69 12.85
CA THR A 17 12.61 -6.43 12.46
C THR A 17 11.65 -7.04 13.49
N THR A 18 10.35 -7.06 13.22
CA THR A 18 9.35 -7.64 14.12
C THR A 18 8.68 -8.87 13.52
N VAL A 19 8.19 -9.77 14.38
CA VAL A 19 7.37 -10.92 13.96
C VAL A 19 6.17 -10.44 13.15
N ALA A 20 5.49 -9.40 13.62
CA ALA A 20 4.36 -8.80 12.93
C ALA A 20 4.73 -8.29 11.53
N ALA A 21 5.91 -7.67 11.38
CA ALA A 21 6.40 -7.25 10.08
C ALA A 21 6.66 -8.48 9.18
N ILE A 22 7.37 -9.50 9.66
CA ILE A 22 7.61 -10.70 8.84
C ILE A 22 6.29 -11.40 8.49
N SER A 23 5.39 -11.61 9.44
CA SER A 23 4.09 -12.24 9.19
C SER A 23 3.28 -11.47 8.14
N ARG A 24 3.25 -10.14 8.25
CA ARG A 24 2.56 -9.27 7.29
C ARG A 24 3.18 -9.33 5.90
N TYR A 25 4.50 -9.24 5.80
CA TYR A 25 5.24 -9.31 4.52
C TYR A 25 5.11 -10.67 3.82
N ASN A 26 4.75 -11.71 4.56
CA ASN A 26 4.64 -13.08 4.04
C ASN A 26 3.21 -13.61 4.02
N GLY A 27 2.21 -12.77 4.31
CA GLY A 27 0.79 -13.19 4.36
C GLY A 27 0.53 -14.33 5.34
N LEU A 28 1.30 -14.41 6.44
CA LEU A 28 1.20 -15.50 7.41
C LEU A 28 0.04 -15.25 8.35
N SER A 29 -1.04 -16.02 8.17
CA SER A 29 -2.18 -16.03 9.10
C SER A 29 -1.82 -16.63 10.46
N ASN A 30 -0.82 -17.52 10.51
CA ASN A 30 -0.28 -18.07 11.75
C ASN A 30 1.26 -17.94 11.79
N PRO A 31 1.79 -17.03 12.62
CA PRO A 31 3.22 -16.80 12.81
C PRO A 31 4.03 -18.03 13.27
N ASP A 32 3.38 -19.02 13.90
CA ASP A 32 4.05 -20.19 14.48
C ASP A 32 4.14 -21.38 13.52
N ARG A 33 3.52 -21.29 12.33
CA ARG A 33 3.51 -22.35 11.33
C ARG A 33 4.44 -22.02 10.16
N LEU A 34 5.73 -22.16 10.38
CA LEU A 34 6.73 -22.09 9.32
C LEU A 34 7.04 -23.49 8.78
N LEU A 35 7.11 -23.63 7.45
CA LEU A 35 7.54 -24.86 6.80
C LEU A 35 9.06 -24.80 6.57
N THR A 36 9.78 -25.86 6.91
CA THR A 36 11.21 -25.96 6.54
C THR A 36 11.34 -25.90 5.02
N GLY A 37 12.24 -25.06 4.52
CA GLY A 37 12.36 -24.76 3.08
C GLY A 37 11.50 -23.58 2.61
N GLN A 38 10.62 -23.03 3.45
CA GLN A 38 9.82 -21.84 3.11
C GLN A 38 10.74 -20.62 2.94
N VAL A 39 10.57 -19.88 1.84
CA VAL A 39 11.28 -18.62 1.65
C VAL A 39 10.45 -17.50 2.31
N LEU A 40 11.04 -16.82 3.29
CA LEU A 40 10.45 -15.67 3.94
C LEU A 40 11.10 -14.38 3.43
N LEU A 41 10.26 -13.41 3.11
CA LEU A 41 10.63 -12.04 2.82
C LEU A 41 10.85 -11.30 4.13
N ILE A 42 12.06 -10.80 4.36
CA ILE A 42 12.42 -10.16 5.63
C ILE A 42 12.55 -8.65 5.44
N PRO A 43 11.66 -7.84 6.03
CA PRO A 43 11.75 -6.39 5.94
C PRO A 43 12.83 -5.86 6.89
N THR A 44 13.97 -5.39 6.34
CA THR A 44 15.17 -4.98 7.10
C THR A 44 15.24 -3.49 7.44
N ARG A 45 14.14 -2.74 7.38
CA ARG A 45 14.13 -1.32 7.77
C ARG A 45 13.54 -1.18 9.18
N ALA A 46 14.42 -0.83 10.13
CA ALA A 46 14.10 -0.66 11.54
C ALA A 46 12.86 0.22 11.74
N VAL A 47 11.86 -0.33 12.44
CA VAL A 47 10.76 0.44 13.04
C VAL A 47 11.10 0.55 14.52
N PRO A 48 11.07 1.75 15.13
CA PRO A 48 11.30 1.89 16.57
C PRO A 48 10.28 1.03 17.34
N ALA A 49 10.77 0.39 18.40
CA ALA A 49 10.01 -0.45 19.32
C ALA A 49 8.98 0.40 20.10
N SER A 50 7.94 0.85 19.43
CA SER A 50 6.78 1.56 20.01
C SER A 50 5.62 1.49 19.01
N ALA A 51 5.29 0.29 18.56
CA ALA A 51 4.02 0.01 17.89
C ALA A 51 3.52 -1.37 18.27
N SER A 52 3.49 -1.65 19.58
CA SER A 52 2.54 -2.62 20.11
C SER A 52 1.19 -1.91 20.21
N ALA A 53 0.41 -1.96 19.15
CA ALA A 53 -1.01 -1.65 19.17
C ALA A 53 -1.73 -2.50 18.12
N GLY A 54 -2.42 -3.54 18.59
CA GLY A 54 -3.67 -4.07 18.01
C GLY A 54 -3.70 -4.49 16.54
N THR A 55 -3.77 -5.79 16.31
CA THR A 55 -4.83 -6.44 15.49
C THR A 55 -5.66 -5.55 14.55
N GLY A 56 -5.43 -5.69 13.24
CA GLY A 56 -6.38 -5.35 12.17
C GLY A 56 -6.27 -3.95 11.59
N LEU A 57 -5.44 -3.75 10.55
CA LEU A 57 -5.59 -2.57 9.68
C LEU A 57 -6.98 -2.64 9.04
N SER A 58 -7.89 -1.78 9.47
CA SER A 58 -9.20 -1.60 8.84
C SER A 58 -9.07 -0.41 7.90
N LEU A 59 -8.84 -0.65 6.61
CA LEU A 59 -8.84 0.46 5.66
C LEU A 59 -10.27 0.91 5.37
N GLN A 60 -10.39 2.12 4.82
CA GLN A 60 -11.63 2.56 4.19
C GLN A 60 -11.36 2.96 2.74
N TRP A 61 -12.44 3.01 1.96
CA TRP A 61 -12.42 3.57 0.62
C TRP A 61 -11.89 5.01 0.60
N PRO A 62 -10.85 5.30 -0.19
CA PRO A 62 -10.28 6.65 -0.28
C PRO A 62 -11.17 7.62 -1.07
N VAL A 63 -12.01 7.08 -1.95
CA VAL A 63 -13.07 7.77 -2.71
C VAL A 63 -14.24 6.81 -2.92
N LYS A 64 -15.43 7.32 -3.25
CA LYS A 64 -16.59 6.50 -3.63
C LYS A 64 -16.81 6.60 -5.15
N GLY A 65 -16.58 5.51 -5.87
CA GLY A 65 -16.73 5.46 -7.32
C GLY A 65 -16.63 4.04 -7.87
N ARG A 66 -16.80 3.89 -9.18
CA ARG A 66 -16.66 2.58 -9.86
C ARG A 66 -15.19 2.23 -10.00
N ILE A 67 -14.86 0.95 -9.82
CA ILE A 67 -13.54 0.43 -10.20
C ILE A 67 -13.50 0.36 -11.73
N SER A 68 -12.73 1.25 -12.37
CA SER A 68 -12.49 1.21 -13.82
C SER A 68 -11.39 0.23 -14.19
N SER A 69 -10.56 -0.16 -13.22
CA SER A 69 -9.46 -1.08 -13.46
C SER A 69 -9.00 -1.80 -12.20
N SER A 70 -9.00 -3.14 -12.24
CA SER A 70 -8.67 -4.00 -11.10
C SER A 70 -7.17 -4.27 -10.96
N TYR A 71 -6.75 -4.75 -9.80
CA TYR A 71 -5.40 -5.24 -9.55
C TYR A 71 -5.05 -6.46 -10.41
N GLY A 72 -3.79 -6.61 -10.80
CA GLY A 72 -3.25 -7.82 -11.42
C GLY A 72 -2.84 -7.68 -12.88
N TYR A 73 -2.52 -8.83 -13.49
CA TYR A 73 -2.11 -8.90 -14.89
C TYR A 73 -3.29 -8.71 -15.84
N ARG A 74 -3.09 -7.87 -16.85
CA ARG A 74 -4.04 -7.65 -17.94
C ARG A 74 -3.32 -7.91 -19.26
N THR A 75 -4.00 -8.53 -20.21
CA THR A 75 -3.49 -8.70 -21.56
C THR A 75 -4.00 -7.54 -22.41
N HIS A 76 -3.10 -6.80 -23.06
CA HIS A 76 -3.49 -5.75 -24.00
C HIS A 76 -4.29 -6.37 -25.16
N PRO A 77 -5.50 -5.90 -25.50
CA PRO A 77 -6.42 -6.57 -26.44
C PRO A 77 -5.95 -6.62 -27.91
N ILE A 78 -4.75 -6.11 -28.21
CA ILE A 78 -4.21 -5.98 -29.58
C ILE A 78 -2.76 -6.46 -29.59
N LEU A 79 -1.95 -5.98 -28.64
CA LEU A 79 -0.52 -6.30 -28.56
C LEU A 79 -0.24 -7.61 -27.81
N ASN A 80 -1.24 -8.22 -27.17
CA ASN A 80 -1.11 -9.43 -26.34
C ASN A 80 -0.03 -9.35 -25.23
N THR A 81 0.42 -8.14 -24.90
CA THR A 81 1.39 -7.92 -23.84
C THR A 81 0.71 -7.91 -22.48
N ARG A 82 1.32 -8.59 -21.51
CA ARG A 82 0.86 -8.61 -20.12
C ARG A 82 1.34 -7.35 -19.42
N HIS A 83 0.42 -6.45 -19.08
CA HIS A 83 0.69 -5.30 -18.23
C HIS A 83 0.15 -5.57 -16.83
N PHE A 84 1.00 -5.45 -15.82
CA PHE A 84 0.61 -5.64 -14.43
C PHE A 84 0.18 -4.31 -13.81
N HIS A 85 -1.03 -4.26 -13.28
CA HIS A 85 -1.50 -3.11 -12.50
C HIS A 85 -1.36 -3.39 -11.01
N GLY A 86 -0.44 -2.67 -10.35
CA GLY A 86 -0.14 -2.82 -8.93
C GLY A 86 -1.11 -2.10 -7.98
N GLY A 87 -2.33 -1.81 -8.42
CA GLY A 87 -3.35 -1.08 -7.68
C GLY A 87 -4.76 -1.28 -8.23
N ILE A 88 -5.67 -0.40 -7.83
CA ILE A 88 -7.00 -0.26 -8.46
C ILE A 88 -7.18 1.18 -8.93
N ASP A 89 -7.88 1.33 -10.06
CA ASP A 89 -8.29 2.63 -10.57
C ASP A 89 -9.76 2.84 -10.25
N ILE A 90 -10.05 3.93 -9.54
CA ILE A 90 -11.42 4.30 -9.15
C ILE A 90 -11.81 5.53 -9.93
N ALA A 91 -12.71 5.37 -10.91
CA ALA A 91 -13.16 6.45 -11.77
C ALA A 91 -14.13 7.37 -11.03
N VAL A 92 -13.70 8.62 -10.82
CA VAL A 92 -14.47 9.70 -10.18
C VAL A 92 -14.07 11.04 -10.80
N PRO A 93 -14.92 12.08 -10.76
CA PRO A 93 -14.61 13.38 -11.35
C PRO A 93 -13.35 14.04 -10.77
N GLU A 94 -12.67 14.82 -11.59
CA GLU A 94 -11.59 15.71 -11.14
C GLU A 94 -12.10 16.67 -10.05
N GLY A 95 -11.26 16.95 -9.06
CA GLY A 95 -11.63 17.74 -7.88
C GLY A 95 -12.28 16.94 -6.75
N THR A 96 -12.64 15.66 -6.97
CA THR A 96 -13.21 14.81 -5.90
C THR A 96 -12.22 14.70 -4.73
N PRO A 97 -12.65 14.93 -3.47
CA PRO A 97 -11.76 14.78 -2.31
C PRO A 97 -11.25 13.35 -2.13
N VAL A 98 -9.92 13.19 -2.07
CA VAL A 98 -9.26 11.92 -1.75
C VAL A 98 -9.00 11.87 -0.25
N LYS A 99 -9.49 10.81 0.39
CA LYS A 99 -9.38 10.59 1.84
C LYS A 99 -8.28 9.59 2.17
N ALA A 100 -7.59 9.82 3.29
CA ALA A 100 -6.68 8.84 3.86
C ALA A 100 -7.45 7.56 4.24
N ALA A 101 -7.03 6.43 3.69
CA ALA A 101 -7.62 5.11 3.94
C ALA A 101 -7.44 4.66 5.40
N GLU A 102 -6.38 5.12 6.06
CA GLU A 102 -6.07 4.93 7.48
C GLU A 102 -5.24 6.09 8.01
N ALA A 103 -5.19 6.28 9.33
CA ALA A 103 -4.30 7.21 9.98
C ALA A 103 -2.83 6.82 9.73
N GLY A 104 -1.97 7.81 9.55
CA GLY A 104 -0.57 7.55 9.21
C GLY A 104 0.26 8.80 9.03
N ARG A 105 1.50 8.61 8.62
CA ARG A 105 2.44 9.70 8.34
C ARG A 105 2.70 9.82 6.84
N VAL A 106 2.69 11.04 6.32
CA VAL A 106 3.04 11.32 4.92
C VAL A 106 4.54 11.11 4.74
N ILE A 107 4.92 10.08 3.97
CA ILE A 107 6.32 9.77 3.66
C ILE A 107 6.74 10.28 2.27
N ARG A 108 5.79 10.54 1.38
CA ARG A 108 6.00 11.21 0.09
C ARG A 108 4.80 12.07 -0.29
N ALA A 109 5.05 13.25 -0.83
CA ALA A 109 4.04 14.13 -1.42
C ALA A 109 4.70 14.95 -2.54
N GLY A 110 4.22 14.82 -3.77
CA GLY A 110 4.77 15.56 -4.92
C GLY A 110 4.62 14.80 -6.25
N ASN A 111 5.32 15.26 -7.29
CA ASN A 111 5.34 14.59 -8.59
C ASN A 111 6.15 13.29 -8.52
N MET A 112 5.56 12.18 -8.99
CA MET A 112 6.12 10.83 -8.99
C MET A 112 6.19 10.23 -10.41
N GLY A 113 6.41 11.08 -11.43
CA GLY A 113 6.54 10.67 -12.82
C GLY A 113 5.20 10.23 -13.41
N ASN A 114 5.14 9.03 -13.98
CA ASN A 114 3.91 8.50 -14.59
C ASN A 114 2.75 8.38 -13.59
N TYR A 115 3.05 8.24 -12.29
CA TYR A 115 2.04 8.20 -11.23
C TYR A 115 1.40 9.57 -10.94
N GLY A 116 1.92 10.65 -11.54
CA GLY A 116 1.43 12.01 -11.36
C GLY A 116 1.76 12.61 -10.00
N LEU A 117 0.96 13.60 -9.58
CA LEU A 117 1.01 14.12 -8.22
C LEU A 117 0.47 13.07 -7.26
N GLY A 118 1.33 12.58 -6.38
CA GLY A 118 1.02 11.50 -5.45
C GLY A 118 1.14 11.89 -3.99
N VAL A 119 0.41 11.16 -3.14
CA VAL A 119 0.65 11.08 -1.69
C VAL A 119 0.96 9.64 -1.34
N VAL A 120 1.90 9.42 -0.42
CA VAL A 120 2.16 8.12 0.18
C VAL A 120 2.10 8.25 1.69
N LEU A 121 1.25 7.45 2.32
CA LEU A 121 1.10 7.38 3.78
C LEU A 121 1.72 6.08 4.28
N ASP A 122 2.47 6.14 5.38
CA ASP A 122 2.91 4.98 6.16
C ASP A 122 2.01 4.77 7.38
N HIS A 123 1.61 3.52 7.59
CA HIS A 123 0.71 3.03 8.63
C HIS A 123 1.42 1.99 9.53
N GLY A 124 2.71 2.19 9.79
CA GLY A 124 3.52 1.24 10.55
C GLY A 124 3.87 -0.02 9.74
N GLY A 125 4.43 0.17 8.55
CA GLY A 125 4.94 -0.92 7.70
C GLY A 125 4.04 -1.34 6.54
N VAL A 126 2.87 -0.72 6.40
CA VAL A 126 2.11 -0.70 5.14
C VAL A 126 1.97 0.72 4.68
N THR A 127 2.09 0.88 3.37
CA THR A 127 1.90 2.16 2.73
C THR A 127 0.68 2.14 1.83
N THR A 128 -0.07 3.23 1.87
CA THR A 128 -1.13 3.52 0.90
C THR A 128 -0.65 4.63 -0.03
N TRP A 129 -0.90 4.46 -1.33
CA TRP A 129 -0.48 5.36 -2.39
C TRP A 129 -1.71 5.91 -3.09
N TYR A 130 -1.70 7.21 -3.35
CA TYR A 130 -2.81 7.95 -3.94
C TYR A 130 -2.26 8.73 -5.13
N GLY A 131 -2.53 8.28 -6.35
CA GLY A 131 -1.93 8.82 -7.58
C GLY A 131 -2.86 9.73 -8.39
N HIS A 132 -2.31 10.29 -9.46
CA HIS A 132 -3.00 11.10 -10.47
C HIS A 132 -3.77 12.32 -9.92
N ASN A 133 -3.39 12.85 -8.76
CA ASN A 133 -4.12 13.96 -8.12
C ASN A 133 -3.95 15.27 -8.91
N SER A 134 -4.92 16.18 -8.80
CA SER A 134 -4.82 17.55 -9.32
C SER A 134 -4.15 18.48 -8.31
N LYS A 135 -4.35 18.21 -7.01
CA LYS A 135 -3.82 19.02 -5.91
C LYS A 135 -3.52 18.15 -4.70
N LEU A 136 -2.38 18.41 -4.06
CA LEU A 136 -2.01 17.81 -2.76
C LEU A 136 -2.34 18.80 -1.65
N LEU A 137 -2.91 18.30 -0.55
CA LEU A 137 -3.36 19.09 0.60
C LEU A 137 -2.54 18.80 1.87
N VAL A 138 -1.51 17.97 1.73
CA VAL A 138 -0.57 17.57 2.79
C VAL A 138 0.86 17.60 2.26
N ARG A 139 1.82 17.62 3.17
CA ARG A 139 3.26 17.66 2.90
C ARG A 139 3.97 16.50 3.59
N VAL A 140 5.19 16.18 3.12
CA VAL A 140 6.03 15.16 3.76
C VAL A 140 6.25 15.51 5.22
N GLY A 141 6.05 14.54 6.11
CA GLY A 141 6.20 14.69 7.54
C GLY A 141 4.88 14.85 8.29
N ASP A 142 3.81 15.28 7.63
CA ASP A 142 2.49 15.47 8.24
C ASP A 142 1.94 14.14 8.78
N THR A 143 1.25 14.20 9.92
CA THR A 143 0.41 13.11 10.42
C THR A 143 -1.03 13.36 9.99
N VAL A 144 -1.70 12.33 9.49
CA VAL A 144 -3.10 12.41 9.04
C VAL A 144 -3.97 11.42 9.81
N LYS A 145 -5.24 11.77 9.99
CA LYS A 145 -6.25 10.86 10.54
C LYS A 145 -6.91 10.06 9.42
N LYS A 146 -7.40 8.86 9.74
CA LYS A 146 -8.29 8.12 8.84
C LYS A 146 -9.46 9.01 8.41
N GLY A 147 -9.67 9.16 7.11
CA GLY A 147 -10.77 9.94 6.54
C GLY A 147 -10.46 11.41 6.29
N GLN A 148 -9.30 11.88 6.76
CA GLN A 148 -8.82 13.21 6.44
C GLN A 148 -8.62 13.35 4.93
N THR A 149 -9.08 14.45 4.36
CA THR A 149 -8.82 14.78 2.97
C THR A 149 -7.35 15.17 2.79
N ILE A 150 -6.66 14.47 1.89
CA ILE A 150 -5.20 14.60 1.68
C ILE A 150 -4.85 15.13 0.29
N ALA A 151 -5.76 15.01 -0.67
CA ALA A 151 -5.58 15.45 -2.04
C ALA A 151 -6.94 15.62 -2.72
N LEU A 152 -6.92 16.12 -3.95
CA LEU A 152 -8.06 16.15 -4.86
C LEU A 152 -7.74 15.31 -6.09
N VAL A 153 -8.69 14.48 -6.55
CA VAL A 153 -8.54 13.69 -7.78
C VAL A 153 -8.22 14.61 -8.95
N GLY A 154 -7.41 14.13 -9.88
CA GLY A 154 -7.10 14.85 -11.10
C GLY A 154 -6.76 13.91 -12.23
N ARG A 155 -5.87 14.40 -13.09
CA ARG A 155 -5.43 13.70 -14.29
C ARG A 155 -3.93 13.92 -14.58
N THR A 156 -3.14 14.11 -13.53
CA THR A 156 -1.69 14.31 -13.67
C THR A 156 -0.97 12.99 -13.93
N GLY A 157 0.22 13.01 -14.53
CA GLY A 157 0.95 11.80 -14.91
C GLY A 157 0.38 11.15 -16.18
N LEU A 158 0.58 9.84 -16.32
CA LEU A 158 0.13 9.08 -17.49
C LEU A 158 -1.28 8.50 -17.22
N THR A 159 -2.30 9.15 -17.77
CA THR A 159 -3.70 8.77 -17.56
C THR A 159 -4.57 9.14 -18.76
N THR A 160 -5.63 8.35 -19.01
CA THR A 160 -6.62 8.60 -20.06
C THR A 160 -7.80 9.46 -19.61
N GLY A 161 -7.96 9.68 -18.30
CA GLY A 161 -9.05 10.49 -17.75
C GLY A 161 -9.03 10.55 -16.21
N PRO A 162 -9.88 11.40 -15.59
CA PRO A 162 -9.91 11.54 -14.13
C PRO A 162 -10.25 10.23 -13.41
N HIS A 163 -9.35 9.81 -12.52
CA HIS A 163 -9.51 8.67 -11.62
C HIS A 163 -8.49 8.76 -10.48
N LEU A 164 -8.68 7.95 -9.44
CA LEU A 164 -7.68 7.69 -8.42
C LEU A 164 -7.01 6.34 -8.70
N ASP A 165 -5.69 6.32 -8.93
CA ASP A 165 -4.88 5.10 -8.82
C ASP A 165 -4.53 4.91 -7.34
N PHE A 166 -5.17 3.93 -6.71
CA PHE A 166 -4.98 3.58 -5.31
C PHE A 166 -4.19 2.28 -5.19
N ARG A 167 -3.08 2.32 -4.44
CA ARG A 167 -2.24 1.14 -4.21
C ARG A 167 -2.00 0.92 -2.73
N ILE A 168 -1.84 -0.34 -2.37
CA ILE A 168 -1.38 -0.74 -1.05
C ILE A 168 -0.09 -1.53 -1.23
N LYS A 169 0.94 -1.15 -0.47
CA LYS A 169 2.22 -1.85 -0.49
C LYS A 169 2.65 -2.28 0.91
N ILE A 170 3.20 -3.48 0.97
CA ILE A 170 3.97 -3.98 2.10
C ILE A 170 5.43 -3.98 1.65
N GLY A 171 6.17 -2.95 2.07
CA GLY A 171 7.49 -2.63 1.50
C GLY A 171 7.40 -2.32 0.02
N ASP A 172 8.11 -3.10 -0.80
CA ASP A 172 8.13 -2.90 -2.25
C ASP A 172 7.05 -3.68 -3.02
N GLN A 173 6.39 -4.64 -2.37
CA GLN A 173 5.36 -5.45 -3.00
C GLN A 173 4.00 -4.77 -2.91
N THR A 174 3.32 -4.68 -4.05
CA THR A 174 1.90 -4.31 -4.10
C THR A 174 1.04 -5.50 -3.70
N ILE A 175 -0.08 -5.24 -3.05
CA ILE A 175 -1.13 -6.23 -2.79
C ILE A 175 -2.44 -5.71 -3.38
N ASP A 176 -3.37 -6.63 -3.66
CA ASP A 176 -4.70 -6.27 -4.16
C ASP A 176 -5.45 -5.44 -3.11
N PRO A 177 -5.79 -4.16 -3.39
CA PRO A 177 -6.48 -3.34 -2.42
C PRO A 177 -7.83 -3.87 -1.96
N LEU A 178 -8.51 -4.68 -2.79
CA LEU A 178 -9.80 -5.27 -2.44
C LEU A 178 -9.72 -6.31 -1.32
N GLN A 179 -8.52 -6.77 -0.95
CA GLN A 179 -8.33 -7.66 0.19
C GLN A 179 -8.38 -6.95 1.55
N LEU A 180 -8.17 -5.62 1.57
CA LEU A 180 -8.09 -4.83 2.80
C LEU A 180 -9.12 -3.70 2.87
N LEU A 181 -9.75 -3.35 1.75
CA LEU A 181 -10.87 -2.42 1.70
C LEU A 181 -12.19 -3.15 2.08
N PRO A 182 -13.14 -2.45 2.73
CA PRO A 182 -14.41 -3.02 3.18
C PRO A 182 -15.41 -3.23 2.04
#